data_AF-A0A351EUL7-F1
#
_entry.id   AF-A0A351EUL7-F1
#
_cell.length_a   1.000
_cell.length_b   1.000
_cell.length_c   1.000
_cell.angle_alpha   90.00
_cell.angle_beta   90.00
_cell.angle_gamma   90.00
#
_symmetry.space_group_name_H-M   'P 1'
#
loop_
_entity.id
_entity.type
_entity.pdbx_description
1 polymer ?
#
loop_
_entity_poly.entity_id
_entity_poly.type
_entity_poly.pdbx_seq_one_letter_code
_entity_poly.pdbx_strand_id
1 'polypeptide(L)' 'MPVQSFGDRPRTITMVCGSCDVTWRGNGDDACWSCGDSAMVGEATPRQVRYSPAVVNAERLVG' A
#
# COMPACT_ATOMS: atom_id res chain seq x y z
N MET A 1 0.51 21.10 -26.98
CA MET A 1 0.68 19.80 -26.28
C MET A 1 -0.70 19.40 -25.77
N PRO A 2 -1.27 18.25 -26.18
CA PRO A 2 -2.59 17.87 -25.69
C PRO A 2 -2.52 17.55 -24.19
N VAL A 3 -3.40 18.19 -23.43
CA VAL A 3 -3.65 17.93 -22.00
C VAL A 3 -4.27 16.54 -21.87
N GLN A 4 -3.60 15.64 -21.16
CA GLN A 4 -4.10 14.30 -20.86
C GLN A 4 -5.34 14.43 -19.98
N SER A 5 -6.46 13.93 -20.50
CA SER A 5 -7.73 13.83 -19.79
C SER A 5 -7.57 13.01 -18.51
N PHE A 6 -7.95 13.57 -17.35
CA PHE A 6 -8.05 12.85 -16.07
C PHE A 6 -9.26 11.90 -16.01
N GLY A 7 -9.73 11.44 -17.18
CA GLY A 7 -11.03 10.79 -17.38
C GLY A 7 -11.07 9.28 -17.17
N ASP A 8 -9.97 8.64 -16.79
CA ASP A 8 -9.96 7.26 -16.35
C ASP A 8 -9.09 7.24 -15.09
N ARG A 9 -9.69 7.20 -13.89
CA ARG A 9 -8.89 7.03 -12.67
C ARG A 9 -8.25 5.65 -12.81
N PRO A 10 -6.93 5.50 -13.01
CA PRO A 10 -6.35 4.17 -12.98
C PRO A 10 -6.68 3.63 -11.58
N ARG A 11 -7.41 2.51 -11.53
CA ARG A 11 -7.79 1.83 -10.29
C ARG A 11 -6.51 1.23 -9.70
N THR A 12 -5.64 2.10 -9.20
CA THR A 12 -4.36 1.75 -8.62
C THR A 12 -4.61 1.31 -7.20
N ILE A 13 -4.53 0.00 -6.99
CA ILE A 13 -4.53 -0.59 -5.66
C ILE A 13 -3.18 -0.32 -4.99
N THR A 14 -3.16 -0.42 -3.66
CA THR A 14 -1.88 -0.36 -2.93
C THR A 14 -1.22 -1.72 -3.11
N MET A 15 -0.03 -1.76 -3.67
CA MET A 15 0.75 -2.99 -3.88
C MET A 15 1.93 -3.04 -2.91
N VAL A 16 2.33 -4.24 -2.51
CA VAL A 16 3.50 -4.50 -1.65
C VAL A 16 4.33 -5.63 -2.24
N CYS A 17 5.66 -5.54 -2.08
CA CYS A 17 6.59 -6.61 -2.42
C CYS A 17 7.24 -7.16 -1.15
N GLY A 18 7.00 -8.43 -0.83
CA GLY A 18 7.57 -9.09 0.34
C GLY A 18 9.10 -9.27 0.29
N SER A 19 9.70 -9.25 -0.91
CA SER A 19 11.16 -9.38 -1.06
C SER A 19 11.91 -8.08 -0.76
N CYS A 20 11.31 -6.94 -1.07
CA CYS A 20 11.97 -5.63 -0.97
C CYS A 20 11.40 -4.74 0.13
N ASP A 21 10.29 -5.15 0.74
CA ASP A 21 9.54 -4.37 1.72
C ASP A 21 9.18 -2.95 1.21
N VAL A 22 8.84 -2.87 -0.08
CA VAL A 22 8.40 -1.62 -0.73
C VAL A 22 6.91 -1.65 -1.00
N THR A 23 6.28 -0.48 -0.87
CA THR A 23 4.86 -0.27 -1.15
C THR A 23 4.69 0.78 -2.23
N TRP A 24 3.80 0.56 -3.20
CA TRP A 24 3.54 1.51 -4.31
C TRP A 24 2.08 1.47 -4.77
N ARG A 25 1.74 2.34 -5.73
CA ARG A 25 0.44 2.36 -6.43
C ARG A 25 0.59 1.66 -7.77
N GLY A 26 -0.17 0.59 -7.99
CA GLY A 26 -0.07 -0.22 -9.21
C GLY A 26 -1.34 -1.05 -9.46
N ASN A 27 -1.24 -1.97 -10.41
CA ASN A 27 -2.26 -2.95 -10.74
C ASN A 27 -1.89 -4.34 -10.18
N GLY A 28 -2.88 -5.22 -10.03
CA GLY A 28 -2.68 -6.55 -9.44
C GLY A 28 -1.70 -7.45 -10.20
N ASP A 29 -1.50 -7.19 -11.49
CA ASP A 29 -0.61 -7.96 -12.37
C ASP A 29 0.79 -7.33 -12.52
N ASP A 30 1.06 -6.19 -11.85
CA ASP A 30 2.35 -5.50 -11.96
C ASP A 30 3.44 -6.28 -11.20
N ALA A 31 4.60 -6.45 -11.84
CA ALA A 31 5.81 -6.87 -11.15
C ALA A 31 6.33 -5.77 -10.20
N CYS A 32 7.20 -6.12 -9.26
CA CYS A 32 7.78 -5.15 -8.34
C CYS A 32 8.61 -4.12 -9.13
N TRP A 33 8.28 -2.84 -9.02
CA TRP A 33 9.02 -1.77 -9.70
C TRP A 33 10.48 -1.65 -9.27
N SER A 34 10.82 -2.16 -8.08
CA SER A 34 12.18 -2.06 -7.51
C SER A 34 13.07 -3.24 -7.90
N CYS A 35 12.59 -4.49 -7.75
CA CYS A 35 13.39 -5.69 -8.03
C CYS A 35 12.95 -6.50 -9.27
N GLY A 36 11.80 -6.19 -9.85
CA GLY A 36 11.23 -6.92 -10.98
C GLY A 36 10.60 -8.27 -10.63
N ASP A 37 10.64 -8.70 -9.37
CA ASP A 37 9.99 -9.94 -8.93
C ASP A 37 8.46 -9.77 -8.95
N SER A 38 7.73 -10.71 -9.55
CA SER A 38 6.27 -10.77 -9.56
C SER A 38 5.69 -11.79 -8.58
N ALA A 39 6.49 -12.77 -8.12
CA ALA A 39 6.03 -13.83 -7.23
C ALA A 39 5.81 -13.35 -5.79
N MET A 40 6.55 -12.32 -5.38
CA MET A 40 6.47 -11.74 -4.04
C MET A 40 5.59 -10.48 -3.97
N VAL A 41 4.83 -10.20 -5.02
CA VAL A 41 3.97 -9.02 -5.12
C VAL A 41 2.53 -9.36 -4.74
N GLY A 42 1.89 -8.48 -3.99
CA GLY A 42 0.47 -8.62 -3.66
C GLY A 42 -0.19 -7.28 -3.33
N GLU A 43 -1.52 -7.30 -3.25
CA GLU A 43 -2.28 -6.16 -2.75
C GLU A 43 -2.04 -5.96 -1.25
N ALA A 44 -1.60 -4.77 -0.87
CA ALA A 44 -1.46 -4.42 0.53
C ALA A 44 -2.84 -4.33 1.17
N THR A 45 -3.09 -5.11 2.21
CA THR A 45 -4.31 -5.01 3.02
C THR A 45 -4.05 -4.03 4.17
N PRO A 46 -4.46 -2.74 4.07
CA PRO A 46 -4.25 -1.80 5.15
C PRO A 46 -5.04 -2.25 6.38
N ARG A 47 -4.33 -2.53 7.47
CA ARG A 47 -4.96 -2.80 8.75
C ARG A 47 -5.53 -1.49 9.28
N GLN A 48 -6.86 -1.36 9.32
CA GLN A 48 -7.49 -0.22 9.97
C GLN A 48 -7.29 -0.33 11.49
N VAL A 49 -6.31 0.40 12.02
CA VAL A 49 -6.14 0.54 13.47
C VAL A 49 -7.12 1.60 13.95
N ARG A 50 -8.16 1.19 14.69
CA ARG A 50 -9.00 2.14 15.41
C ARG A 50 -8.23 2.63 16.64
N TYR A 51 -7.68 3.83 16.56
CA TYR A 51 -7.21 4.54 17.73
C TYR A 51 -8.41 4.90 18.59
N SER A 52 -8.63 4.12 19.66
CA SER A 52 -9.53 4.52 20.74
C SER A 52 -8.72 5.15 21.87
N PRO A 53 -9.28 6.11 22.62
CA PRO A 53 -8.60 6.69 23.79
C PRO A 53 -8.12 5.63 24.80
N ALA A 54 -8.79 4.47 24.87
CA ALA A 54 -8.39 3.34 25.70
C ALA A 54 -7.09 2.68 25.21
N VAL A 55 -6.86 2.57 23.90
CA VAL A 55 -5.61 2.03 23.32
C VAL A 55 -4.44 2.97 23.62
N VAL A 56 -4.64 4.28 23.45
CA VAL A 56 -3.60 5.29 23.74
C VAL A 56 -3.20 5.30 25.23
N ASN A 57 -4.18 5.16 26.14
CA ASN A 57 -3.89 5.05 27.58
C ASN A 57 -3.18 3.74 27.94
N ALA A 58 -3.51 2.63 27.28
CA ALA A 58 -2.84 1.36 27.50
C ALA A 58 -1.37 1.40 27.04
N GLU A 59 -1.06 1.99 25.88
CA GLU A 59 0.31 2.16 25.39
C GLU A 59 1.16 3.05 26.33
N ARG A 60 0.54 4.07 26.93
CA ARG A 60 1.21 4.96 27.89
C ARG A 60 1.54 4.31 29.24
N LEU A 61 0.80 3.28 29.65
CA LEU A 61 1.02 2.55 30.91
C LEU A 61 2.06 1.44 30.80
N VAL A 62 2.45 1.08 29.57
CA VAL A 62 3.48 0.07 29.28
C VAL A 62 4.86 0.73 29.02
N GLY A 63 4.92 2.07 29.03
CA GLY A 63 6.14 2.87 28.95
C GLY A 63 6.76 3.20 30.31
#